data_AF-A0A9W4N4T9-F1
#
_entry.id   AF-A0A9W4N4T9-F1
#
_cell.length_a   1.000
_cell.length_b   1.000
_cell.length_c   1.000
_cell.angle_alpha   90.00
_cell.angle_beta   90.00
_cell.angle_gamma   90.00
#
_symmetry.space_group_name_H-M   'P 1'
#
loop_
_entity.id
_entity.type
_entity.pdbx_description
1 polymer ?
#
loop_
_entity_poly.entity_id
_entity_poly.type
_entity_poly.pdbx_seq_one_letter_code
_entity_poly.pdbx_strand_id
1 'polypeptide(L)'
;MAVAFPASGFKSATFQNNLTAFLEQASLERIDKFAAKTRKAGVDLAEARDTADPAMITRFLMTLLDTKGKKINPRVLKKRVRDDVYWDNAELPWRRSSFWLALRVCVQRLFLLRLGAQNGRFLYKTLMCALMAQLLEDCLGNLSPESCNFLKTKLCRRLAKLEAEKQRCSTTFYNSFSTSVTAVETRCRELVSLAKNSFETNWRAFKAGIQTKIPPLPLSAQDGDLQFSLPNSASYLQQVLSECPVQSIHAIDQERCGSERGESAA
;
A
#
# COMPACT_ATOMS: atom_id res chain seq x y z
N MET A 1 26.90 19.28 0.58
CA MET A 1 28.36 19.27 0.81
C MET A 1 28.79 17.84 1.08
N ALA A 2 29.95 17.41 0.59
CA ALA A 2 30.56 16.13 0.95
C ALA A 2 32.06 16.34 1.16
N VAL A 3 32.66 15.51 2.01
CA VAL A 3 34.08 15.61 2.35
C VAL A 3 34.75 14.27 2.03
N ALA A 4 35.83 14.32 1.25
CA ALA A 4 36.74 13.20 1.08
C ALA A 4 37.70 13.18 2.26
N PHE A 5 37.71 12.09 3.01
CA PHE A 5 38.51 11.94 4.21
C PHE A 5 39.59 10.87 3.99
N PRO A 6 40.86 11.10 4.39
CA PRO A 6 41.92 10.11 4.21
C PRO A 6 41.61 8.80 4.92
N ALA A 7 41.82 7.67 4.23
CA ALA A 7 41.57 6.34 4.79
C ALA A 7 42.46 6.05 6.01
N SER A 8 43.70 6.56 6.03
CA SER A 8 44.61 6.45 7.18
C SER A 8 44.05 7.16 8.41
N GLY A 9 43.53 8.38 8.23
CA GLY A 9 42.87 9.13 9.30
C GLY A 9 41.61 8.41 9.80
N PHE A 10 40.80 7.86 8.89
CA PHE A 10 39.58 7.15 9.25
C PHE A 10 39.85 5.86 10.02
N LYS A 11 40.97 5.19 9.76
CA LYS A 11 41.37 3.95 10.45
C LYS A 11 41.92 4.18 11.85
N SER A 12 42.15 5.43 12.27
CA SER A 12 42.54 5.75 13.64
C SER A 12 41.43 5.35 14.61
N ALA A 13 41.74 4.49 15.58
CA ALA A 13 40.80 4.07 16.62
C ALA A 13 40.22 5.28 17.38
N THR A 14 41.05 6.27 17.70
CA THR A 14 40.63 7.50 18.38
C THR A 14 39.57 8.25 17.56
N PHE A 15 39.79 8.39 16.25
CA PHE A 15 38.81 9.05 15.37
C PHE A 15 37.50 8.25 15.28
N GLN A 16 37.58 6.93 15.11
CA GLN A 16 36.38 6.07 15.05
C GLN A 16 35.58 6.11 16.34
N ASN A 17 36.24 6.05 17.50
CA ASN A 17 35.60 6.14 18.81
C ASN A 17 34.89 7.49 18.98
N ASN A 18 35.57 8.60 18.68
CA ASN A 18 34.97 9.94 18.77
C ASN A 18 33.81 10.12 17.79
N LEU A 19 33.94 9.62 16.55
CA LEU A 19 32.87 9.68 15.56
C LEU A 19 31.67 8.83 15.99
N THR A 20 31.91 7.66 16.57
CA THR A 20 30.86 6.75 17.03
C THR A 20 30.12 7.36 18.22
N ALA A 21 30.84 7.83 19.23
CA ALA A 21 30.27 8.53 20.37
C ALA A 21 29.46 9.76 19.94
N PHE A 22 29.98 10.56 18.99
CA PHE A 22 29.24 11.69 18.43
C PHE A 22 27.93 11.24 17.75
N LEU A 23 27.96 10.21 16.90
CA LEU A 23 26.77 9.75 16.18
C LEU A 23 25.74 9.10 17.12
N GLU A 24 26.21 8.37 18.13
CA GLU A 24 25.36 7.79 19.18
C GLU A 24 24.66 8.91 19.96
N GLN A 25 25.43 9.86 20.49
CA GLN A 25 24.91 10.99 21.23
C GLN A 25 23.94 11.84 20.38
N ALA A 26 24.31 12.12 19.12
CA ALA A 26 23.46 12.80 18.15
C ALA A 26 22.13 12.07 17.87
N SER A 27 22.10 10.74 18.00
CA SER A 27 20.90 9.94 17.75
C SER A 27 19.98 9.84 18.97
N LEU A 28 20.55 9.91 20.17
CA LEU A 28 19.83 9.77 21.44
C LEU A 28 19.36 11.11 21.99
N GLU A 29 20.17 12.16 21.87
CA GLU A 29 19.89 13.46 22.47
C GLU A 29 18.94 14.30 21.62
N ARG A 30 17.87 14.79 22.25
CA ARG A 30 17.02 15.82 21.67
C ARG A 30 17.63 17.18 21.92
N ILE A 31 18.15 17.79 20.87
CA ILE A 31 18.65 19.16 20.91
C ILE A 31 17.56 20.10 20.41
N ASP A 32 16.99 20.90 21.31
CA ASP A 32 15.90 21.81 21.02
C ASP A 32 16.20 22.81 19.90
N LYS A 33 17.47 23.15 19.67
CA LYS A 33 17.91 24.02 18.56
C LYS A 33 17.73 23.38 17.18
N PHE A 34 17.75 22.05 17.10
CA PHE A 34 17.54 21.31 15.86
C PHE A 34 16.14 20.69 15.78
N ALA A 35 15.34 20.81 16.84
CA ALA A 35 13.93 20.49 16.77
C ALA A 35 13.21 21.52 15.89
N ALA A 36 12.32 21.04 15.03
CA ALA A 36 11.39 21.93 14.34
C ALA A 36 10.57 22.72 15.37
N LYS A 37 10.20 23.94 15.03
CA LYS A 37 9.45 24.84 15.93
C LYS A 37 8.10 25.17 15.32
N THR A 38 7.08 25.21 16.17
CA THR A 38 5.74 25.68 15.82
C THR A 38 5.35 26.79 16.77
N ARG A 39 4.67 27.82 16.27
CA ARG A 39 4.18 28.91 17.10
C ARG A 39 2.74 28.64 17.52
N LYS A 40 2.52 28.44 18.82
CA LYS A 40 1.19 28.21 19.41
C LYS A 40 0.93 29.24 20.49
N ALA A 41 -0.21 29.94 20.39
CA ALA A 41 -0.60 31.00 21.33
C ALA A 41 0.52 32.03 21.60
N GLY A 42 1.31 32.36 20.57
CA GLY A 42 2.41 33.32 20.67
C GLY A 42 3.76 32.75 21.11
N VAL A 43 3.83 31.50 21.58
CA VAL A 43 5.05 30.82 22.08
C VAL A 43 5.56 29.80 21.06
N ASP A 44 6.87 29.75 20.86
CA ASP A 44 7.51 28.75 20.01
C ASP A 44 7.78 27.46 20.81
N LEU A 45 7.15 26.36 20.38
CA LEU A 45 7.28 25.04 20.98
C LEU A 45 7.94 24.08 20.00
N ALA A 46 8.62 23.05 20.53
CA ALA A 46 9.15 21.98 19.71
C ALA A 46 8.00 21.22 19.01
N GLU A 47 8.07 21.14 17.69
CA GLU A 47 7.10 20.48 16.83
C GLU A 47 7.57 19.05 16.54
N ALA A 48 7.03 18.09 17.29
CA ALA A 48 7.36 16.67 17.13
C ALA A 48 6.87 16.08 15.80
N ARG A 49 5.90 16.73 15.14
CA ARG A 49 5.37 16.26 13.85
C ARG A 49 6.30 16.54 12.69
N ASP A 50 7.21 17.50 12.83
CA ASP A 50 8.11 17.88 11.74
C ASP A 50 9.47 17.17 11.83
N THR A 51 10.28 17.23 10.77
CA THR A 51 11.61 16.58 10.74
C THR A 51 12.63 17.48 11.40
N ALA A 52 13.53 16.89 12.21
CA ALA A 52 14.64 17.64 12.80
C ALA A 52 15.53 18.29 11.72
N ASP A 53 16.06 19.47 12.01
CA ASP A 53 17.02 20.16 11.14
C ASP A 53 18.27 19.27 10.95
N PRO A 54 18.62 18.87 9.70
CA PRO A 54 19.79 18.04 9.43
C PRO A 54 21.11 18.78 9.66
N ALA A 55 21.12 20.03 10.12
CA ALA A 55 22.30 20.85 10.38
C ALA A 55 23.33 20.20 11.31
N MET A 56 22.91 19.38 12.27
CA MET A 56 23.85 18.63 13.11
C MET A 56 24.81 17.77 12.28
N ILE A 57 24.30 17.07 11.26
CA ILE A 57 25.13 16.27 10.38
C ILE A 57 25.71 17.13 9.26
N THR A 58 24.87 17.92 8.60
CA THR A 58 25.25 18.63 7.35
C THR A 58 26.14 19.84 7.57
N ARG A 59 26.07 20.48 8.74
CA ARG A 59 26.93 21.60 9.13
C ARG A 59 27.99 21.13 10.12
N PHE A 60 27.60 20.68 11.32
CA PHE A 60 28.56 20.44 12.40
C PHE A 60 29.54 19.31 12.08
N LEU A 61 29.04 18.09 11.81
CA LEU A 61 29.91 16.97 11.45
C LEU A 61 30.72 17.25 10.17
N MET A 62 30.10 17.84 9.14
CA MET A 62 30.81 18.16 7.91
C MET A 62 31.94 19.18 8.13
N THR A 63 31.74 20.21 8.95
CA THR A 63 32.79 21.18 9.31
C THR A 63 33.95 20.51 10.05
N LEU A 64 33.66 19.58 10.96
CA LEU A 64 34.72 18.81 11.65
C LEU A 64 35.52 17.96 10.66
N LEU A 65 34.84 17.23 9.77
CA LEU A 65 35.49 16.43 8.74
C LEU A 65 36.29 17.28 7.76
N ASP A 66 35.85 18.50 7.47
CA ASP A 66 36.52 19.44 6.57
C ASP A 66 37.91 19.87 7.08
N THR A 67 38.12 19.91 8.40
CA THR A 67 39.42 20.31 8.98
C THR A 67 40.59 19.41 8.59
N LYS A 68 40.32 18.12 8.35
CA LYS A 68 41.32 17.10 7.97
C LYS A 68 41.02 16.44 6.62
N GLY A 69 39.92 16.83 6.00
CA GLY A 69 39.44 16.30 4.73
C GLY A 69 39.52 17.32 3.61
N LYS A 70 38.92 16.97 2.47
CA LYS A 70 38.79 17.85 1.31
C LYS A 70 37.35 17.90 0.84
N LYS A 71 36.79 19.09 0.66
CA LYS A 71 35.45 19.25 0.05
C LYS A 71 35.43 18.66 -1.35
N ILE A 72 34.40 17.85 -1.61
CA ILE A 72 34.12 17.28 -2.92
C ILE A 72 32.65 17.46 -3.28
N ASN A 73 32.37 17.48 -4.58
CA ASN A 73 31.02 17.59 -5.13
C ASN A 73 30.66 16.30 -5.90
N PRO A 74 30.32 15.21 -5.17
CA PRO A 74 29.91 13.97 -5.80
C PRO A 74 28.54 14.12 -6.43
N ARG A 75 28.24 13.26 -7.40
CA ARG A 75 26.93 13.22 -8.05
C ARG A 75 25.81 13.10 -7.02
N VAL A 76 24.85 14.01 -7.10
CA VAL A 76 23.71 14.08 -6.18
C VAL A 76 22.75 12.93 -6.47
N LEU A 77 22.41 12.16 -5.45
CA LEU A 77 21.37 11.15 -5.50
C LEU A 77 20.05 11.79 -5.06
N LYS A 78 19.08 11.86 -5.97
CA LYS A 78 17.74 12.36 -5.66
C LYS A 78 16.82 11.19 -5.31
N LYS A 79 16.19 11.25 -4.14
CA LYS A 79 15.17 10.29 -3.68
C LYS A 79 13.90 11.05 -3.36
N ARG A 80 12.77 10.55 -3.86
CA ARG A 80 11.45 11.04 -3.47
C ARG A 80 11.09 10.45 -2.11
N VAL A 81 11.03 11.30 -1.11
CA VAL A 81 10.39 11.03 0.18
C VAL A 81 8.91 11.42 0.03
N ARG A 82 8.02 10.66 0.66
CA ARG A 82 6.59 10.99 0.71
C ARG A 82 6.25 11.05 2.17
N ASP A 83 5.73 12.21 2.57
CA ASP A 83 5.20 12.48 3.89
C ASP A 83 3.74 12.83 3.67
N ASP A 84 2.85 12.07 4.29
CA ASP A 84 1.41 12.26 4.21
C ASP A 84 0.93 12.68 5.61
N VAL A 85 0.28 13.84 5.72
CA VAL A 85 -0.28 14.32 6.99
C VAL A 85 -1.73 13.85 7.06
N TYR A 86 -2.03 12.95 7.99
CA TYR A 86 -3.42 12.55 8.27
C TYR A 86 -3.96 13.47 9.36
N TRP A 87 -5.06 14.17 9.10
CA TRP A 87 -5.63 15.13 10.06
C TRP A 87 -6.64 14.50 11.02
N ASP A 88 -7.09 13.28 10.73
CA ASP A 88 -8.06 12.56 11.56
C ASP A 88 -7.37 11.91 12.77
N ASN A 89 -7.27 12.68 13.86
CA ASN A 89 -6.78 12.24 15.17
C ASN A 89 -5.39 11.57 15.20
N ALA A 90 -4.56 11.82 14.19
CA ALA A 90 -3.20 11.28 14.12
C ALA A 90 -2.19 12.25 14.75
N GLU A 91 -1.54 11.83 15.84
CA GLU A 91 -0.52 12.65 16.51
C GLU A 91 0.71 12.89 15.62
N LEU A 92 1.08 11.89 14.81
CA LEU A 92 2.26 11.91 13.94
C LEU A 92 1.84 11.73 12.47
N PRO A 93 2.51 12.44 11.52
CA PRO A 93 2.27 12.24 10.11
C PRO A 93 2.76 10.86 9.66
N TRP A 94 2.12 10.31 8.63
CA TRP A 94 2.61 9.09 7.97
C TRP A 94 3.87 9.40 7.18
N ARG A 95 5.00 8.89 7.68
CA ARG A 95 6.33 9.07 7.07
C ARG A 95 6.95 7.74 6.71
N ARG A 96 7.69 7.72 5.61
CA ARG A 96 8.51 6.56 5.28
C ARG A 96 9.69 6.47 6.25
N SER A 97 10.04 5.25 6.66
CA SER A 97 11.20 4.99 7.52
C SER A 97 12.46 5.70 7.00
N SER A 98 13.02 6.57 7.85
CA SER A 98 14.27 7.30 7.59
C SER A 98 15.45 6.34 7.47
N PHE A 99 15.49 5.29 8.30
CA PHE A 99 16.48 4.22 8.22
C PHE A 99 16.45 3.52 6.87
N TRP A 100 15.27 3.16 6.36
CA TRP A 100 15.12 2.55 5.05
C TRP A 100 15.60 3.47 3.92
N LEU A 101 15.34 4.78 4.04
CA LEU A 101 15.85 5.76 3.10
C LEU A 101 17.39 5.81 3.12
N ALA A 102 17.99 5.88 4.31
CA ALA A 102 19.44 5.89 4.50
C ALA A 102 20.09 4.66 3.87
N LEU A 103 19.60 3.46 4.21
CA LEU A 103 20.11 2.20 3.66
C LEU A 103 20.07 2.19 2.13
N ARG A 104 18.93 2.59 1.54
CA ARG A 104 18.77 2.66 0.08
C ARG A 104 19.71 3.67 -0.58
N VAL A 105 20.02 4.78 0.07
CA VAL A 105 20.94 5.80 -0.44
C VAL A 105 22.37 5.29 -0.33
N CYS A 106 22.76 4.72 0.81
CA CYS A 106 24.08 4.15 1.04
C CYS A 106 24.42 3.06 0.03
N VAL A 107 23.52 2.10 -0.17
CA VAL A 107 23.71 1.01 -1.15
C VAL A 107 23.84 1.56 -2.58
N GLN A 108 22.98 2.51 -2.98
CA GLN A 108 23.11 3.12 -4.31
C GLN A 108 24.41 3.90 -4.46
N ARG A 109 24.83 4.61 -3.41
CA ARG A 109 26.07 5.40 -3.39
C ARG A 109 27.28 4.49 -3.51
N LEU A 110 27.30 3.36 -2.80
CA LEU A 110 28.35 2.36 -2.88
C LEU A 110 28.51 1.85 -4.32
N PHE A 111 27.41 1.42 -4.95
CA PHE A 111 27.47 0.96 -6.35
C PHE A 111 27.90 2.05 -7.31
N LEU A 112 27.40 3.28 -7.13
CA LEU A 112 27.79 4.42 -7.95
C LEU A 112 29.31 4.70 -7.86
N LEU A 113 29.88 4.65 -6.65
CA LEU A 113 31.30 4.93 -6.43
C LEU A 113 32.21 3.81 -6.95
N ARG A 114 31.77 2.55 -6.85
CA ARG A 114 32.59 1.39 -7.21
C ARG A 114 32.48 0.99 -8.69
N LEU A 115 31.32 1.21 -9.30
CA LEU A 115 30.99 0.70 -10.64
C LEU A 115 30.59 1.81 -11.62
N GLY A 116 30.56 3.06 -11.17
CA GLY A 116 30.16 4.20 -11.98
C GLY A 116 28.64 4.33 -12.14
N ALA A 117 28.25 5.33 -12.93
CA ALA A 117 26.87 5.81 -13.03
C ALA A 117 25.89 4.81 -13.63
N GLN A 118 26.28 4.12 -14.70
CA GLN A 118 25.40 3.23 -15.47
C GLN A 118 25.34 1.84 -14.82
N ASN A 119 26.49 1.17 -14.69
CA ASN A 119 26.58 -0.18 -14.13
C ASN A 119 26.13 -0.23 -12.65
N GLY A 120 26.51 0.77 -11.84
CA GLY A 120 26.08 0.85 -10.45
C GLY A 120 24.57 1.06 -10.31
N ARG A 121 23.93 1.79 -11.23
CA ARG A 121 22.47 1.96 -11.24
C ARG A 121 21.75 0.69 -11.65
N PHE A 122 22.31 -0.06 -12.60
CA PHE A 122 21.80 -1.36 -13.01
C PHE A 122 21.82 -2.34 -11.84
N LEU A 123 22.97 -2.57 -11.20
CA LEU A 123 23.04 -3.48 -10.04
C LEU A 123 22.18 -3.03 -8.86
N TYR A 124 22.10 -1.73 -8.58
CA TYR A 124 21.19 -1.22 -7.56
C TYR A 124 19.73 -1.63 -7.83
N LYS A 125 19.29 -1.57 -9.09
CA LYS A 125 17.93 -1.96 -9.49
C LYS A 125 17.76 -3.48 -9.43
N THR A 126 18.74 -4.26 -9.83
CA THR A 126 18.73 -5.73 -9.70
C THR A 126 18.57 -6.13 -8.23
N LEU A 127 19.40 -5.58 -7.33
CA LEU A 127 19.31 -5.84 -5.90
C LEU A 127 17.94 -5.45 -5.32
N MET A 128 17.39 -4.31 -5.75
CA MET A 128 16.06 -3.88 -5.30
C MET A 128 14.93 -4.80 -5.82
N CYS A 129 15.11 -5.48 -6.95
CA CYS A 129 14.16 -6.49 -7.41
C CYS A 129 14.26 -7.74 -6.53
N ALA A 130 15.47 -8.24 -6.29
CA ALA A 130 15.72 -9.40 -5.43
C ALA A 130 15.15 -9.19 -4.01
N LEU A 131 15.44 -8.04 -3.39
CA LEU A 131 14.93 -7.71 -2.06
C LEU A 131 13.39 -7.65 -2.02
N MET A 132 12.77 -7.09 -3.06
CA MET A 132 11.31 -7.02 -3.12
C MET A 132 10.65 -8.36 -3.45
N ALA A 133 11.34 -9.24 -4.16
CA ALA A 133 10.91 -10.60 -4.40
C ALA A 133 10.93 -11.39 -3.08
N GLN A 134 12.03 -11.34 -2.33
CA GLN A 134 12.11 -11.96 -1.01
C GLN A 134 11.02 -11.45 -0.06
N LEU A 135 10.86 -10.13 0.02
CA LEU A 135 9.80 -9.54 0.83
C LEU A 135 8.41 -10.01 0.39
N LEU A 136 8.17 -10.21 -0.91
CA LEU A 136 6.89 -10.72 -1.39
C LEU A 136 6.67 -12.14 -0.93
N GLU A 137 7.68 -13.01 -1.05
CA GLU A 137 7.64 -14.36 -0.54
C GLU A 137 7.31 -14.40 0.96
N ASP A 138 8.04 -13.63 1.77
CA ASP A 138 7.85 -13.60 3.23
C ASP A 138 6.45 -13.08 3.63
N CYS A 139 5.84 -12.22 2.80
CA CYS A 139 4.50 -11.68 3.04
C CYS A 139 3.37 -12.59 2.56
N LEU A 140 3.63 -13.47 1.60
CA LEU A 140 2.59 -14.37 1.07
C LEU A 140 2.13 -15.32 2.18
N GLY A 141 0.83 -15.29 2.49
CA GLY A 141 0.23 -16.05 3.59
C GLY A 141 0.25 -15.36 4.95
N ASN A 142 1.16 -14.40 5.17
CA ASN A 142 1.31 -13.70 6.45
C ASN A 142 0.59 -12.34 6.49
N LEU A 143 0.47 -11.66 5.35
CA LEU A 143 -0.19 -10.36 5.24
C LEU A 143 -1.49 -10.42 4.42
N SER A 144 -2.29 -9.35 4.53
CA SER A 144 -3.54 -9.24 3.78
C SER A 144 -3.29 -9.37 2.26
N PRO A 145 -4.22 -10.01 1.51
CA PRO A 145 -4.10 -10.15 0.05
C PRO A 145 -3.90 -8.81 -0.66
N GLU A 146 -4.52 -7.74 -0.15
CA GLU A 146 -4.37 -6.38 -0.67
C GLU A 146 -2.92 -5.87 -0.53
N SER A 147 -2.32 -6.02 0.65
CA SER A 147 -0.92 -5.64 0.91
C SER A 147 0.05 -6.39 0.01
N CYS A 148 -0.15 -7.71 -0.13
CA CYS A 148 0.63 -8.55 -1.03
C CYS A 148 0.44 -8.14 -2.49
N ASN A 149 -0.76 -7.73 -2.90
CA ASN A 149 -1.02 -7.23 -4.26
C ASN A 149 -0.33 -5.88 -4.52
N PHE A 150 -0.27 -4.98 -3.53
CA PHE A 150 0.53 -3.76 -3.65
C PHE A 150 2.01 -4.07 -3.84
N LEU A 151 2.53 -5.05 -3.10
CA LEU A 151 3.92 -5.46 -3.19
C LEU A 151 4.25 -6.11 -4.55
N LYS A 152 3.40 -7.03 -5.01
CA LYS A 152 3.48 -7.64 -6.35
C LYS A 152 3.49 -6.57 -7.44
N THR A 153 2.56 -5.61 -7.40
CA THR A 153 2.50 -4.51 -8.38
C THR A 153 3.77 -3.65 -8.38
N LYS A 154 4.33 -3.37 -7.19
CA LYS A 154 5.62 -2.66 -7.09
C LYS A 154 6.78 -3.47 -7.67
N LEU A 155 6.79 -4.79 -7.47
CA LEU A 155 7.79 -5.69 -8.04
C LEU A 155 7.72 -5.72 -9.57
N CYS A 156 6.54 -5.89 -10.15
CA CYS A 156 6.33 -5.82 -11.61
C CYS A 156 6.82 -4.49 -12.20
N ARG A 157 6.48 -3.36 -11.57
CA ARG A 157 6.96 -2.02 -11.99
C ARG A 157 8.48 -1.89 -11.88
N ARG A 158 9.13 -2.62 -10.97
CA ARG A 158 10.59 -2.62 -10.86
C ARG A 158 11.27 -3.50 -11.89
N LEU A 159 10.70 -4.65 -12.22
CA LEU A 159 11.18 -5.47 -13.34
C LEU A 159 11.18 -4.68 -14.65
N ALA A 160 10.09 -3.99 -14.97
CA ALA A 160 10.03 -3.12 -16.15
C ALA A 160 11.13 -2.02 -16.12
N LYS A 161 11.41 -1.46 -14.93
CA LYS A 161 12.49 -0.48 -14.76
C LYS A 161 13.88 -1.08 -14.82
N LEU A 162 14.05 -2.37 -14.55
CA LEU A 162 15.31 -3.08 -14.65
C LEU A 162 15.63 -3.34 -16.12
N GLU A 163 14.64 -3.81 -16.88
CA GLU A 163 14.75 -4.01 -18.33
C GLU A 163 15.17 -2.71 -19.04
N ALA A 164 14.57 -1.59 -18.67
CA ALA A 164 14.95 -0.28 -19.21
C ALA A 164 16.40 0.17 -18.85
N GLU A 165 17.03 -0.39 -17.81
CA GLU A 165 18.46 -0.13 -17.54
C GLU A 165 19.40 -1.14 -18.17
N LYS A 166 18.94 -2.35 -18.46
CA LYS A 166 19.73 -3.35 -19.16
C LYS A 166 20.23 -2.78 -20.49
N GLN A 167 19.38 -2.03 -21.19
CA GLN A 167 19.72 -1.31 -22.42
C GLN A 167 20.71 -0.14 -22.22
N ARG A 168 20.90 0.33 -20.98
CA ARG A 168 21.77 1.47 -20.65
C ARG A 168 23.09 1.07 -20.01
N CYS A 169 23.25 -0.20 -19.63
CA CYS A 169 24.47 -0.71 -19.03
C CYS A 169 25.44 -1.18 -20.09
N SER A 170 26.73 -1.24 -19.75
CA SER A 170 27.74 -1.77 -20.67
C SER A 170 27.49 -3.25 -20.93
N THR A 171 27.50 -3.67 -22.20
CA THR A 171 27.31 -5.06 -22.61
C THR A 171 28.30 -6.00 -21.93
N THR A 172 29.57 -5.63 -21.84
CA THR A 172 30.61 -6.42 -21.17
C THR A 172 30.28 -6.63 -19.69
N PHE A 173 29.81 -5.56 -19.02
CA PHE A 173 29.42 -5.63 -17.62
C PHE A 173 28.17 -6.49 -17.41
N TYR A 174 27.16 -6.34 -18.27
CA TYR A 174 25.97 -7.18 -18.24
C TYR A 174 26.32 -8.65 -18.36
N ASN A 175 27.20 -9.01 -19.32
CA ASN A 175 27.59 -10.39 -19.55
C ASN A 175 28.23 -11.02 -18.29
N SER A 176 29.06 -10.28 -17.56
CA SER A 176 29.66 -10.74 -16.30
C SER A 176 28.65 -11.07 -15.20
N PHE A 177 27.48 -10.41 -15.19
CA PHE A 177 26.44 -10.61 -14.17
C PHE A 177 25.17 -11.26 -14.73
N SER A 178 25.19 -11.69 -15.99
CA SER A 178 24.01 -12.13 -16.73
C SER A 178 23.30 -13.29 -16.05
N THR A 179 24.05 -14.27 -15.55
CA THR A 179 23.51 -15.42 -14.79
C THR A 179 22.77 -14.96 -13.53
N SER A 180 23.39 -14.12 -12.71
CA SER A 180 22.78 -13.62 -11.46
C SER A 180 21.57 -12.74 -11.72
N VAL A 181 21.63 -11.87 -12.74
CA VAL A 181 20.50 -11.02 -13.14
C VAL A 181 19.34 -11.87 -13.62
N THR A 182 19.61 -12.85 -14.48
CA THR A 182 18.59 -13.76 -15.01
C THR A 182 17.95 -14.57 -13.88
N ALA A 183 18.74 -15.06 -12.93
CA ALA A 183 18.22 -15.76 -11.76
C ALA A 183 17.27 -14.87 -10.94
N VAL A 184 17.65 -13.61 -10.69
CA VAL A 184 16.78 -12.65 -9.99
C VAL A 184 15.51 -12.38 -10.78
N GLU A 185 15.59 -12.15 -12.09
CA GLU A 185 14.42 -11.90 -12.92
C GLU A 185 13.46 -13.10 -12.95
N THR A 186 14.00 -14.31 -13.11
CA THR A 186 13.23 -15.56 -13.07
C THR A 186 12.55 -15.73 -11.73
N ARG A 187 13.29 -15.55 -10.63
CA ARG A 187 12.72 -15.63 -9.28
C ARG A 187 11.60 -14.61 -9.05
N CYS A 188 11.78 -13.38 -9.56
CA CYS A 188 10.73 -12.37 -9.48
C CYS A 188 9.48 -12.78 -10.28
N ARG A 189 9.64 -13.36 -11.48
CA ARG A 189 8.52 -13.83 -12.31
C ARG A 189 7.76 -14.99 -11.65
N GLU A 190 8.49 -15.95 -11.09
CA GLU A 190 7.91 -17.06 -10.32
C GLU A 190 7.06 -16.55 -9.16
N LEU A 191 7.61 -15.65 -8.33
CA LEU A 191 6.90 -15.14 -7.16
C LEU A 191 5.70 -14.25 -7.54
N VAL A 192 5.79 -13.50 -8.64
CA VAL A 192 4.64 -12.76 -9.18
C VAL A 192 3.53 -13.72 -9.62
N SER A 193 3.88 -14.83 -10.28
CA SER A 193 2.94 -15.87 -10.69
C SER A 193 2.31 -16.58 -9.49
N LEU A 194 3.14 -16.96 -8.51
CA LEU A 194 2.69 -17.57 -7.25
C LEU A 194 1.71 -16.66 -6.50
N ALA A 195 2.06 -15.39 -6.33
CA ALA A 195 1.19 -14.41 -5.70
C ALA A 195 -0.13 -14.26 -6.46
N LYS A 196 -0.09 -14.18 -7.80
CA LYS A 196 -1.30 -14.10 -8.63
C LYS A 196 -2.21 -15.31 -8.41
N ASN A 197 -1.65 -16.52 -8.46
CA ASN A 197 -2.41 -17.76 -8.28
C ASN A 197 -3.01 -17.84 -6.88
N SER A 198 -2.24 -17.48 -5.84
CA SER A 198 -2.73 -17.41 -4.46
C SER A 198 -3.92 -16.45 -4.33
N PHE A 199 -3.86 -15.26 -4.93
CA PHE A 199 -4.96 -14.31 -4.91
C PHE A 199 -6.19 -14.82 -5.66
N GLU A 200 -6.01 -15.46 -6.82
CA GLU A 200 -7.12 -16.03 -7.58
C GLU A 200 -7.81 -17.16 -6.81
N THR A 201 -7.05 -18.03 -6.14
CA THR A 201 -7.58 -19.09 -5.29
C THR A 201 -8.37 -18.52 -4.11
N ASN A 202 -7.79 -17.56 -3.37
CA ASN A 202 -8.46 -16.90 -2.24
C ASN A 202 -9.73 -16.17 -2.69
N TRP A 203 -9.69 -15.52 -3.85
CA TRP A 203 -10.86 -14.85 -4.43
C TRP A 203 -11.96 -15.83 -4.84
N ARG A 204 -11.61 -16.98 -5.41
CA ARG A 204 -12.58 -18.04 -5.74
C ARG A 204 -13.23 -18.62 -4.48
N ALA A 205 -12.44 -18.89 -3.44
CA ALA A 205 -12.95 -19.36 -2.15
C ALA A 205 -13.89 -18.34 -1.50
N PHE A 206 -13.51 -17.06 -1.51
CA PHE A 206 -14.36 -15.98 -1.02
C PHE A 206 -15.68 -15.91 -1.78
N LYS A 207 -15.65 -15.90 -3.11
CA LYS A 207 -16.86 -15.91 -3.97
C LYS A 207 -17.77 -17.08 -3.67
N ALA A 208 -17.22 -18.29 -3.53
CA ALA A 208 -18.01 -19.48 -3.20
C ALA A 208 -18.70 -19.35 -1.83
N GLY A 209 -18.05 -18.71 -0.85
CA GLY A 209 -18.62 -18.48 0.48
C GLY A 209 -19.73 -17.42 0.50
N ILE A 210 -19.65 -16.39 -0.35
CA ILE A 210 -20.66 -15.32 -0.42
C ILE A 210 -21.76 -15.59 -1.45
N GLN A 211 -21.65 -16.65 -2.25
CA GLN A 211 -22.63 -16.94 -3.30
C GLN A 211 -23.94 -17.40 -2.65
N THR A 212 -24.90 -16.46 -2.56
CA THR A 212 -26.26 -16.77 -2.14
C THR A 212 -26.91 -17.67 -3.18
N LYS A 213 -27.44 -18.81 -2.76
CA LYS A 213 -28.33 -19.61 -3.59
C LYS A 213 -29.63 -18.85 -3.71
N ILE A 214 -29.86 -18.18 -4.84
CA ILE A 214 -31.16 -17.58 -5.14
C ILE A 214 -32.05 -18.74 -5.61
N PRO A 215 -33.09 -19.12 -4.83
CA PRO A 215 -34.03 -20.11 -5.30
C PRO A 215 -34.75 -19.57 -6.54
N PRO A 216 -35.12 -20.42 -7.50
CA PRO A 216 -35.99 -19.98 -8.59
C PRO A 216 -37.30 -19.44 -7.99
N LEU A 217 -37.73 -18.28 -8.46
CA LEU A 217 -39.04 -17.76 -8.10
C LEU A 217 -40.11 -18.74 -8.62
N PRO A 218 -41.03 -19.22 -7.77
CA PRO A 218 -42.10 -20.08 -8.23
C PRO A 218 -42.97 -19.31 -9.24
N LEU A 219 -43.39 -19.99 -10.30
CA LEU A 219 -44.25 -19.41 -11.35
C LEU A 219 -45.68 -19.14 -10.88
N SER A 220 -46.07 -19.72 -9.75
CA SER A 220 -47.37 -19.52 -9.11
C SER A 220 -47.18 -19.43 -7.60
N ALA A 221 -48.02 -18.63 -6.94
CA ALA A 221 -48.10 -18.60 -5.49
C ALA A 221 -48.61 -19.95 -4.96
N GLN A 222 -48.01 -20.46 -3.89
CA GLN A 222 -48.54 -21.59 -3.13
C GLN A 222 -49.66 -21.10 -2.20
N ASP A 223 -50.57 -21.99 -1.78
CA ASP A 223 -51.68 -21.61 -0.89
C ASP A 223 -51.22 -20.94 0.42
N GLY A 224 -50.04 -21.31 0.91
CA GLY A 224 -49.41 -20.68 2.08
C GLY A 224 -48.88 -19.26 1.81
N ASP A 225 -48.49 -18.95 0.56
CA ASP A 225 -48.02 -17.61 0.18
C ASP A 225 -49.19 -16.61 0.08
N LEU A 226 -50.41 -17.12 -0.07
CA LEU A 226 -51.65 -16.34 -0.03
C LEU A 226 -52.06 -15.98 1.41
N GLN A 227 -51.43 -16.59 2.41
CA GLN A 227 -51.74 -16.36 3.82
C GLN A 227 -50.60 -15.59 4.49
N PHE A 228 -50.81 -14.30 4.70
CA PHE A 228 -49.83 -13.46 5.41
C PHE A 228 -50.36 -13.04 6.77
N SER A 229 -49.63 -13.39 7.84
CA SER A 229 -49.94 -12.93 9.19
C SER A 229 -49.47 -11.48 9.36
N LEU A 230 -50.39 -10.60 9.78
CA LEU A 230 -50.13 -9.18 10.00
C LEU A 230 -50.31 -8.83 11.49
N PRO A 231 -49.41 -9.31 12.38
CA PRO A 231 -49.63 -9.25 13.83
C PRO A 231 -49.68 -7.82 14.38
N ASN A 232 -49.04 -6.85 13.70
CA ASN A 232 -48.95 -5.47 14.14
C ASN A 232 -49.89 -4.51 13.39
N SER A 233 -50.70 -5.03 12.44
CA SER A 233 -51.54 -4.20 11.57
C SER A 233 -52.99 -4.13 12.05
N ALA A 234 -53.33 -4.76 13.18
CA ALA A 234 -54.70 -4.87 13.66
C ALA A 234 -55.37 -3.51 13.89
N SER A 235 -54.69 -2.57 14.55
CA SER A 235 -55.22 -1.22 14.81
C SER A 235 -55.46 -0.43 13.53
N TYR A 236 -54.52 -0.50 12.58
CA TYR A 236 -54.64 0.14 11.27
C TYR A 236 -55.80 -0.42 10.46
N LEU A 237 -55.93 -1.76 10.40
CA LEU A 237 -57.02 -2.41 9.67
C LEU A 237 -58.39 -2.12 10.30
N GLN A 238 -58.49 -2.07 11.63
CA GLN A 238 -59.71 -1.68 12.33
C GLN A 238 -60.11 -0.24 12.02
N GLN A 239 -59.14 0.68 11.97
CA GLN A 239 -59.38 2.06 11.59
C GLN A 239 -59.91 2.17 10.16
N VAL A 240 -59.24 1.53 9.19
CA VAL A 240 -59.67 1.54 7.78
C VAL A 240 -61.06 0.92 7.59
N LEU A 241 -61.37 -0.16 8.31
CA LEU A 241 -62.70 -0.78 8.30
C LEU A 241 -63.77 0.13 8.90
N SER A 242 -63.44 0.91 9.95
CA SER A 242 -64.37 1.87 10.56
C SER A 242 -64.63 3.10 9.70
N GLU A 243 -63.67 3.46 8.83
CA GLU A 243 -63.79 4.57 7.88
C GLU A 243 -64.49 4.17 6.57
N CYS A 244 -64.77 2.87 6.36
CA CYS A 244 -65.44 2.36 5.17
C CYS A 244 -66.96 2.22 5.41
N PRO A 245 -67.81 3.06 4.78
CA PRO A 245 -69.25 2.89 4.88
C PRO A 245 -69.67 1.64 4.12
N VAL A 246 -70.25 0.66 4.83
CA VAL A 246 -70.90 -0.51 4.23
C VAL A 246 -72.04 -0.01 3.35
N GLN A 247 -71.78 0.16 2.05
CA GLN A 247 -72.86 0.23 1.08
C GLN A 247 -73.47 -1.16 0.99
N SER A 248 -74.66 -1.30 1.56
CA SER A 248 -75.55 -2.44 1.45
C SER A 248 -75.75 -2.82 -0.01
N ILE A 249 -75.06 -3.87 -0.47
CA ILE A 249 -75.43 -4.56 -1.71
C ILE A 249 -76.55 -5.53 -1.34
N HIS A 250 -77.79 -5.06 -1.42
CA HIS A 250 -78.96 -5.92 -1.57
C HIS A 250 -79.89 -5.33 -2.64
N ALA A 251 -80.39 -6.23 -3.49
CA ALA A 251 -81.43 -6.09 -4.49
C ALA A 251 -81.04 -5.51 -5.87
N ILE A 252 -80.64 -6.40 -6.78
CA ILE A 252 -81.32 -6.48 -8.09
C ILE A 252 -81.73 -7.93 -8.29
N ASP A 253 -83.04 -8.12 -8.34
CA ASP A 253 -83.77 -9.36 -8.49
C ASP A 253 -83.56 -10.04 -9.84
N GLN A 254 -83.87 -11.34 -9.79
CA GLN A 254 -84.25 -12.21 -10.89
C GLN A 254 -85.24 -11.53 -11.84
N GLU A 255 -84.89 -11.42 -13.12
CA GLU A 255 -85.80 -11.63 -14.26
C GLU A 255 -85.06 -11.46 -15.60
N ARG A 256 -84.54 -12.57 -16.16
CA ARG A 256 -84.67 -12.84 -17.60
C ARG A 256 -84.38 -14.31 -17.92
N CYS A 257 -85.47 -15.06 -17.88
CA CYS A 257 -85.90 -16.06 -18.84
C CYS A 257 -84.96 -16.33 -20.05
N GLY A 258 -84.60 -17.61 -20.21
CA GLY A 258 -84.77 -18.31 -21.50
C GLY A 258 -83.51 -18.66 -22.29
N SER A 259 -83.25 -19.97 -22.40
CA SER A 259 -82.95 -20.75 -23.63
C SER A 259 -81.69 -20.32 -24.45
N GLU A 260 -80.74 -21.16 -24.87
CA GLU A 260 -80.79 -22.50 -25.46
C GLU A 260 -79.41 -23.21 -25.43
N ARG A 261 -79.47 -24.54 -25.28
CA ARG A 261 -78.72 -25.64 -25.92
C ARG A 261 -77.35 -25.38 -26.60
N GLY A 262 -76.41 -26.29 -26.27
CA GLY A 262 -75.93 -27.28 -27.24
C GLY A 262 -74.50 -27.15 -27.77
N GLU A 263 -73.72 -28.23 -27.53
CA GLU A 263 -72.63 -28.79 -28.37
C GLU A 263 -71.38 -27.93 -28.64
N SER A 264 -70.19 -28.44 -28.94
CA SER A 264 -69.42 -29.68 -28.74
C SER A 264 -68.07 -29.39 -29.41
N ALA A 265 -66.99 -29.92 -28.84
CA ALA A 265 -65.70 -30.27 -29.46
C ALA A 265 -65.09 -29.41 -30.59
N ALA A 266 -63.93 -28.81 -30.32
CA ALA A 266 -62.63 -29.17 -30.91
C ALA A 266 -61.49 -28.46 -30.17
#